data_AF-A0A059WGN7-F1
#
_entry.id   AF-A0A059WGN7-F1
#
_cell.length_a   1.000
_cell.length_b   1.000
_cell.length_c   1.000
_cell.angle_alpha   90.00
_cell.angle_beta   90.00
_cell.angle_gamma   90.00
#
_symmetry.space_group_name_H-M   'P 1'
#
loop_
_entity.id
_entity.type
_entity.pdbx_description
1 polymer ?
#
loop_
_entity_poly.entity_id
_entity_poly.type
_entity_poly.pdbx_seq_one_letter_code
_entity_poly.pdbx_strand_id
1 'polypeptide(L)' 'MYRAQNGPFMVGVCIQRMDLCATLGEFVMSKMRDEVRYLRDRELLHLRVEHRSQMQDAA' A
#
# COMPACT_ATOMS: atom_id res chain seq x y z
N MET A 1 -4.19 0.28 11.08
CA MET A 1 -5.58 -0.13 11.38
C MET A 1 -6.00 0.55 12.65
N TYR A 2 -7.24 1.03 12.75
CA TYR A 2 -7.79 1.63 13.97
C TYR A 2 -9.25 1.22 14.15
N ARG A 3 -9.79 1.36 15.36
CA ARG A 3 -11.21 1.10 15.64
C ARG A 3 -11.94 2.44 15.72
N ALA A 4 -13.06 2.59 15.01
CA ALA A 4 -13.90 3.77 15.16
C ALA A 4 -14.57 3.80 16.55
N GLN A 5 -14.76 4.99 17.12
CA GLN A 5 -15.12 5.20 18.52
C GLN A 5 -16.35 4.38 18.98
N ASN A 6 -17.35 4.23 18.10
CA ASN A 6 -18.51 3.35 18.26
C ASN A 6 -18.81 2.56 16.97
N GLY A 7 -17.78 2.20 16.20
CA GLY A 7 -17.94 1.68 14.84
C GLY A 7 -17.02 0.50 14.50
N PRO A 8 -17.00 0.11 13.21
CA PRO A 8 -16.20 -1.02 12.74
C PRO A 8 -14.69 -0.73 12.81
N PHE A 9 -13.89 -1.78 12.61
CA PHE A 9 -12.46 -1.63 12.35
C PHE A 9 -12.25 -0.97 10.98
N MET A 10 -11.30 -0.05 10.93
CA MET A 10 -10.94 0.74 9.75
C MET A 10 -9.50 0.42 9.33
N VAL A 11 -9.29 0.36 8.02
CA VAL A 11 -7.98 0.22 7.40
C VAL A 11 -7.69 1.49 6.62
N GLY A 12 -6.54 2.10 6.90
CA GLY A 12 -5.97 3.18 6.11
C GLY A 12 -4.74 2.65 5.36
N VAL A 13 -4.70 2.86 4.05
CA VAL A 13 -3.54 2.54 3.21
C VAL A 13 -3.13 3.81 2.47
N CYS A 14 -1.89 4.26 2.67
CA CYS A 14 -1.31 5.35 1.89
C CYS A 14 -0.75 4.77 0.58
N ILE A 15 -1.22 5.25 -0.56
CA ILE A 15 -0.83 4.78 -1.90
C ILE A 15 -0.57 6.00 -2.75
N GLN A 16 0.66 6.19 -3.25
CA GLN A 16 0.99 7.30 -4.17
C GLN A 16 0.54 8.69 -3.66
N ARG A 17 0.69 8.96 -2.37
CA ARG A 17 0.23 10.21 -1.71
C ARG A 17 -1.29 10.40 -1.67
N MET A 18 -2.06 9.36 -1.94
CA MET A 18 -3.49 9.28 -1.65
C MET A 18 -3.75 8.34 -0.46
N ASP A 19 -4.81 8.62 0.29
CA ASP A 19 -5.25 7.77 1.39
C ASP A 19 -6.49 6.98 0.97
N LEU A 20 -6.37 5.66 1.01
CA LEU A 20 -7.51 4.75 0.95
C LEU A 20 -7.96 4.43 2.38
N CYS A 21 -9.14 4.90 2.76
CA CYS A 21 -9.77 4.60 4.04
C CYS A 21 -11.06 3.82 3.81
N ALA A 22 -11.09 2.57 4.29
CA ALA A 22 -12.24 1.69 4.18
C ALA A 22 -12.46 0.91 5.48
N THR A 23 -13.65 0.32 5.63
CA THR A 23 -13.85 -0.65 6.73
C THR A 23 -13.00 -1.90 6.47
N LEU A 24 -12.59 -2.59 7.52
CA LEU A 24 -11.83 -3.84 7.41
C LEU A 24 -12.60 -4.89 6.60
N GLY A 25 -13.92 -4.99 6.82
CA GLY A 25 -14.78 -5.91 6.09
C GLY A 25 -14.77 -5.61 4.59
N GLU A 26 -15.01 -4.36 4.22
CA GLU A 26 -14.98 -3.91 2.82
C GLU A 26 -13.61 -4.12 2.17
N PHE A 27 -12.53 -3.82 2.88
CA PHE A 27 -11.17 -4.01 2.40
C PHE A 27 -10.83 -5.48 2.09
N VAL A 28 -11.26 -6.40 2.96
CA VAL A 28 -10.96 -7.84 2.83
C VAL A 28 -11.91 -8.54 1.86
N MET A 29 -13.17 -8.16 1.84
CA MET A 29 -14.21 -8.78 1.00
C MET A 29 -14.20 -8.28 -0.44
N SER A 30 -13.58 -7.13 -0.71
CA SER A 30 -13.43 -6.59 -2.06
C SER A 30 -12.08 -7.00 -2.70
N LYS A 31 -11.86 -6.55 -3.93
CA LYS A 31 -10.57 -6.70 -4.63
C LYS A 31 -9.51 -5.70 -4.15
N MET A 32 -9.85 -4.75 -3.27
CA MET A 32 -8.92 -3.70 -2.81
C MET A 32 -7.63 -4.28 -2.23
N ARG A 33 -7.71 -5.34 -1.43
CA ARG A 33 -6.52 -6.03 -0.89
C ARG A 33 -5.55 -6.46 -2.00
N ASP A 34 -6.08 -7.02 -3.08
CA ASP A 34 -5.26 -7.57 -4.16
C ASP A 34 -4.64 -6.46 -5.01
N GLU A 35 -5.37 -5.38 -5.25
CA GLU A 35 -4.86 -4.18 -5.94
C GLU A 35 -3.76 -3.48 -5.13
N VAL A 36 -3.99 -3.28 -3.82
CA VAL A 36 -2.99 -2.72 -2.91
C VAL A 36 -1.72 -3.56 -2.90
N ARG A 37 -1.87 -4.89 -2.83
CA ARG A 37 -0.73 -5.82 -2.88
C ARG A 37 0.05 -5.69 -4.20
N TYR A 38 -0.66 -5.69 -5.33
CA TYR A 38 -0.05 -5.55 -6.65
C TYR A 38 0.71 -4.23 -6.79
N LEU A 39 0.12 -3.11 -6.36
CA LEU A 39 0.76 -1.79 -6.40
C LEU A 39 2.04 -1.76 -5.56
N ARG A 40 1.98 -2.24 -4.31
CA ARG A 40 3.14 -2.34 -3.43
C ARG A 40 4.26 -3.16 -4.05
N ASP A 41 3.95 -4.33 -4.61
CA ASP A 41 4.96 -5.23 -5.16
C ASP A 41 5.62 -4.63 -6.41
N ARG A 42 4.85 -3.94 -7.25
CA ARG A 42 5.34 -3.21 -8.42
C ARG A 42 6.26 -2.04 -8.01
N GLU A 43 5.83 -1.22 -7.04
CA GLU A 43 6.63 -0.09 -6.56
C GLU A 43 7.92 -0.55 -5.89
N LEU A 44 7.87 -1.62 -5.09
CA LEU A 44 9.07 -2.18 -4.48
C LEU A 44 10.06 -2.72 -5.51
N LEU A 45 9.56 -3.31 -6.60
CA LEU A 45 10.41 -3.74 -7.72
C LEU A 45 11.10 -2.54 -8.39
N HIS A 46 10.35 -1.47 -8.69
CA HIS A 46 10.91 -0.25 -9.27
C HIS A 46 11.99 0.35 -8.36
N LEU A 47 11.71 0.52 -7.07
CA LEU A 47 12.67 1.06 -6.10
C LEU A 47 13.95 0.22 -6.01
N ARG A 48 13.85 -1.12 -6.10
CA ARG A 48 15.02 -2.01 -6.13
C ARG A 48 15.86 -1.83 -7.38
N VAL A 49 15.23 -1.61 -8.53
CA VAL A 49 15.94 -1.36 -9.79
C VAL A 49 16.64 0.00 -9.74
N GLU A 50 15.94 1.06 -9.35
CA GLU A 50 16.50 2.41 -9.23
C GLU A 50 17.67 2.46 -8.24
N HIS A 51 17.51 1.85 -7.06
CA HIS A 51 18.57 1.81 -6.06
C HIS A 51 19.82 1.07 -6.56
N ARG A 52 19.64 0.00 -7.35
CA ARG A 52 20.77 -0.71 -7.98
C ARG A 52 21.49 0.18 -8.99
N SER A 53 20.77 0.91 -9.83
CA SER A 53 21.38 1.82 -10.80
C SER A 53 22.14 2.96 -10.10
N GLN A 54 21.55 3.55 -9.06
CA GLN A 54 22.23 4.58 -8.25
C GLN A 54 23.51 4.09 -7.59
N MET A 55 23.55 2.81 -7.16
CA MET A 55 24.75 2.22 -6.60
C MET A 55 25.84 1.95 -7.65
N GLN A 56 25.47 1.75 -8.92
CA GLN A 56 26.41 1.58 -10.03
C GLN A 56 26.96 2.92 -10.52
N ASP A 57 26.16 3.99 -10.51
CA ASP A 57 26.60 5.33 -10.90
C ASP A 57 27.49 6.01 -9.84
N ALA A 58 27.46 5.53 -8.59
CA ALA A 58 28.24 6.05 -7.48
C ALA A 58 29.58 5.31 -7.22
N ALA A 59 29.91 4.30 -8.03
CA ALA A 59 31.11 3.46 -7.93
C ALA A 59 32.07 3.73 -9.10
#